data_AF-A0AAW6DMJ7-F1
#
_entry.id   AF-A0AAW6DMJ7-F1
#
_cell.length_a   1.000
_cell.length_b   1.000
_cell.length_c   1.000
_cell.angle_alpha   90.00
_cell.angle_beta   90.00
_cell.angle_gamma   90.00
#
_symmetry.space_group_name_H-M   'P 1'
#
loop_
_entity.id
_entity.type
_entity.pdbx_description
1 polymer ?
#
loop_
_entity_poly.entity_id
_entity_poly.type
_entity_poly.pdbx_seq_one_letter_code
_entity_poly.pdbx_strand_id
1 'polypeptide(L)'
;MVIRMRYLIGTRGSKLALVQTNLVIEKLTQAYPKDEFLPVVIKTTGDIVKNRQLDQIGSKGIFVKEIEEELLEGKIQMAVHSLKDMPEEPAEGLTFAKAWLREDSRDVLILKNAASIDDLPKGSVIGTGSKRRKYQLLQKRPDLRIVGIRGNIDTRLRELYGGEAIFDESSQEEVALDGIVIAAAGIKRIGRAGEVTQYLSVDDMIPAPAQGTLALEVRADNLELLTKLDALSDEKTDLCVQAERGFLKRIGGDCHTPVAAFCDVNASGKLELRAMYGTEDGSKLASTKVSEADVAGCVSEKEKTAKMVEVAAQKICEELGELRFS
;
A
#
# COMPACT_ATOMS: atom_id res chain seq x y z
N MET A 1 -25.58 -32.87 13.44
CA MET A 1 -24.39 -32.12 13.88
C MET A 1 -24.08 -31.07 12.82
N VAL A 2 -24.11 -29.79 13.16
CA VAL A 2 -23.59 -28.75 12.26
C VAL A 2 -22.08 -28.77 12.44
N ILE A 3 -21.33 -29.10 11.39
CA ILE A 3 -19.86 -29.07 11.44
C ILE A 3 -19.48 -27.59 11.53
N ARG A 4 -18.78 -27.23 12.60
CA ARG A 4 -18.28 -25.87 12.85
C ARG A 4 -16.85 -25.82 12.35
N MET A 5 -16.58 -25.09 11.28
CA MET A 5 -15.21 -24.92 10.82
C MET A 5 -14.53 -23.83 11.65
N ARG A 6 -13.31 -24.08 12.09
CA ARG A 6 -12.48 -23.08 12.78
C ARG A 6 -11.36 -22.62 11.85
N TYR A 7 -11.24 -21.32 11.67
CA TYR A 7 -10.21 -20.67 10.87
C TYR A 7 -9.33 -19.80 11.77
N LEU A 8 -8.05 -20.14 11.84
CA LEU A 8 -7.03 -19.32 12.49
C LEU A 8 -6.48 -18.30 11.49
N ILE A 9 -6.49 -17.02 11.86
CA ILE A 9 -6.15 -15.90 10.99
C ILE A 9 -4.86 -15.25 11.47
N GLY A 10 -3.77 -15.46 10.73
CA GLY A 10 -2.47 -14.86 10.98
C GLY A 10 -2.49 -13.34 10.87
N THR A 11 -1.81 -12.67 11.79
CA THR A 11 -1.64 -11.22 11.78
C THR A 11 -0.39 -10.79 12.53
N ARG A 12 0.15 -9.63 12.17
CA ARG A 12 1.23 -9.00 12.94
C ARG A 12 0.71 -8.40 14.25
N GLY A 13 1.60 -8.23 15.23
CA GLY A 13 1.25 -7.66 16.53
C GLY A 13 1.03 -6.14 16.57
N SER A 14 1.16 -5.43 15.45
CA SER A 14 0.97 -3.98 15.43
C SER A 14 -0.52 -3.61 15.59
N LYS A 15 -0.81 -2.45 16.21
CA LYS A 15 -2.19 -1.95 16.39
C LYS A 15 -2.99 -1.92 15.08
N LEU A 16 -2.38 -1.43 14.00
CA LEU A 16 -3.03 -1.38 12.69
C LEU A 16 -3.33 -2.78 12.15
N ALA A 17 -2.37 -3.70 12.21
CA ALA A 17 -2.56 -5.08 11.74
C ALA A 17 -3.69 -5.79 12.49
N LEU A 18 -3.74 -5.67 13.83
CA LEU A 18 -4.81 -6.22 14.66
C LEU A 18 -6.18 -5.64 14.27
N VAL A 19 -6.28 -4.32 14.09
CA VAL A 19 -7.54 -3.70 13.64
C VAL A 19 -7.95 -4.21 12.26
N GLN A 20 -7.01 -4.32 11.32
CA GLN A 20 -7.29 -4.83 9.97
C GLN A 20 -7.81 -6.27 10.02
N THR A 21 -7.17 -7.14 10.82
CA THR A 21 -7.60 -8.51 11.02
C THR A 21 -8.98 -8.59 11.66
N ASN A 22 -9.25 -7.79 12.69
CA ASN A 22 -10.56 -7.76 13.35
C ASN A 22 -11.68 -7.29 12.40
N LEU A 23 -11.41 -6.30 11.52
CA LEU A 23 -12.36 -5.87 10.49
C LEU A 23 -12.71 -7.01 9.52
N VAL A 24 -11.72 -7.83 9.16
CA VAL A 24 -11.94 -9.02 8.32
C VAL A 24 -12.74 -10.08 9.07
N ILE A 25 -12.36 -10.38 10.33
CA ILE A 25 -13.08 -11.33 11.19
C ILE A 25 -14.54 -10.94 11.38
N GLU A 26 -14.85 -9.66 11.64
CA GLU A 26 -16.22 -9.19 11.78
C GLU A 26 -17.05 -9.46 10.51
N LYS A 27 -16.50 -9.12 9.34
CA LYS A 27 -17.18 -9.38 8.05
C LYS A 27 -17.39 -10.88 7.81
N LEU A 28 -16.39 -11.71 8.09
CA LEU A 28 -16.49 -13.17 7.94
C LEU A 28 -17.51 -13.76 8.91
N THR A 29 -17.52 -13.32 10.16
CA THR A 29 -18.46 -13.79 11.19
C THR A 29 -19.90 -13.42 10.83
N GLN A 30 -20.12 -12.23 10.25
CA GLN A 30 -21.43 -11.81 9.76
C GLN A 30 -21.91 -12.65 8.57
N ALA A 31 -21.03 -12.92 7.60
CA ALA A 31 -21.35 -13.71 6.40
C ALA A 31 -21.49 -15.21 6.69
N TYR A 32 -20.69 -15.73 7.63
CA TYR A 32 -20.56 -17.15 7.93
C TYR A 32 -20.70 -17.41 9.44
N PRO A 33 -21.88 -17.17 10.05
CA PRO A 33 -22.08 -17.21 11.50
C PRO A 33 -21.93 -18.61 12.12
N LYS A 34 -21.88 -19.65 11.28
CA LYS A 34 -21.61 -21.02 11.72
C LYS A 34 -20.13 -21.28 11.92
N ASP A 35 -19.26 -20.58 11.19
CA ASP A 35 -17.81 -20.75 11.30
C ASP A 35 -17.26 -19.93 12.48
N GLU A 36 -16.06 -20.29 12.93
CA GLU A 36 -15.34 -19.57 13.97
C GLU A 36 -14.05 -18.99 13.37
N PHE A 37 -13.84 -17.69 13.51
CA PHE A 37 -12.66 -16.98 13.01
C PHE A 37 -11.89 -16.38 14.19
N LEU A 38 -10.63 -16.76 14.37
CA LEU A 38 -9.82 -16.35 15.52
C LEU A 38 -8.49 -15.75 15.06
N PRO A 39 -8.07 -14.59 15.59
CA PRO A 39 -6.79 -14.02 15.24
C PRO A 39 -5.65 -14.77 15.93
N VAL A 40 -4.54 -14.97 15.22
CA VAL A 40 -3.28 -15.50 15.73
C VAL A 40 -2.19 -14.48 15.47
N VAL A 41 -1.62 -13.95 16.55
CA VAL A 41 -0.54 -12.96 16.45
C VAL A 41 0.78 -13.67 16.23
N ILE A 42 1.42 -13.39 15.10
CA ILE A 42 2.70 -13.95 14.69
C ILE A 42 3.74 -12.84 14.77
N LYS A 43 4.82 -13.10 15.51
CA LYS A 43 5.95 -12.17 15.61
C LYS A 43 6.87 -12.39 14.41
N THR A 44 7.08 -11.35 13.62
CA THR A 44 7.97 -11.41 12.46
C THR A 44 9.34 -10.83 12.78
N THR A 45 10.37 -11.26 12.06
CA THR A 45 11.73 -10.73 12.23
C THR A 45 11.77 -9.21 12.08
N GLY A 46 10.95 -8.65 11.18
CA GLY A 46 10.82 -7.20 11.01
C GLY A 46 10.26 -6.45 12.23
N ASP A 47 9.48 -7.11 13.09
CA ASP A 47 9.01 -6.51 14.34
C ASP A 47 10.11 -6.51 15.44
N ILE A 48 11.06 -7.45 15.35
CA ILE A 48 12.15 -7.63 16.31
C ILE A 48 13.35 -6.73 15.95
N VAL A 49 13.71 -6.65 14.67
CA VAL A 49 14.88 -5.92 14.19
C VAL A 49 14.50 -4.47 13.87
N LYS A 50 14.51 -3.60 14.89
CA LYS A 50 14.29 -2.15 14.72
C LYS A 50 15.54 -1.34 14.32
N ASN A 51 16.74 -1.91 14.50
CA ASN A 51 18.03 -1.17 14.54
C ASN A 51 19.14 -1.67 13.58
N ARG A 52 18.85 -2.51 12.59
CA ARG A 52 19.82 -2.83 11.52
C ARG A 52 19.28 -2.35 10.19
N GLN A 53 20.15 -1.78 9.37
CA GLN A 53 19.87 -1.24 8.03
C GLN A 53 19.09 -2.29 7.22
N LEU A 54 17.76 -2.15 7.19
CA LEU A 54 16.85 -2.97 6.36
C LEU A 54 17.19 -2.83 4.87
N ASP A 55 17.93 -1.78 4.54
CA ASP A 55 18.46 -1.46 3.23
C ASP A 55 19.49 -2.50 2.76
N GLN A 56 20.12 -3.22 3.71
CA GLN A 56 21.05 -4.33 3.44
C GLN A 56 20.40 -5.71 3.58
N ILE A 57 19.23 -5.81 4.20
CA ILE A 57 18.51 -7.08 4.39
C ILE A 57 17.44 -7.11 3.31
N GLY A 58 17.62 -7.92 2.26
CA GLY A 58 16.68 -8.07 1.15
C GLY A 58 15.23 -7.88 1.60
N SER A 59 14.66 -6.73 1.23
CA SER A 59 13.50 -6.10 1.86
C SER A 59 12.16 -6.74 1.51
N LYS A 60 12.13 -7.60 0.49
CA LYS A 60 10.95 -8.39 0.12
C LYS A 60 10.76 -9.51 1.15
N GLY A 61 9.67 -9.45 1.91
CA GLY A 61 9.22 -10.59 2.72
C GLY A 61 9.50 -10.53 4.22
N ILE A 62 10.32 -9.61 4.73
CA ILE A 62 10.75 -9.60 6.15
C ILE A 62 9.57 -9.51 7.15
N PHE A 63 8.45 -8.90 6.74
CA PHE A 63 7.26 -8.74 7.59
C PHE A 63 6.20 -9.81 7.35
N VAL A 64 6.42 -10.75 6.43
CA VAL A 64 5.41 -11.74 6.02
C VAL A 64 5.93 -13.17 6.03
N LYS A 65 7.24 -13.39 5.95
CA LYS A 65 7.86 -14.71 5.88
C LYS A 65 7.37 -15.67 6.96
N GLU A 66 7.39 -15.27 8.24
CA GLU A 66 6.94 -16.17 9.32
C GLU A 66 5.43 -16.47 9.24
N ILE A 67 4.64 -15.56 8.67
CA ILE A 67 3.20 -15.75 8.46
C ILE A 67 2.97 -16.72 7.29
N GLU A 68 3.71 -16.55 6.20
CA GLU A 68 3.68 -17.42 5.01
C GLU A 68 4.11 -18.85 5.36
N GLU A 69 5.13 -19.02 6.21
CA GLU A 69 5.53 -20.33 6.75
C GLU A 69 4.40 -21.01 7.54
N GLU A 70 3.72 -20.28 8.44
CA GLU A 70 2.58 -20.82 9.18
C GLU A 70 1.37 -21.16 8.29
N LEU A 71 1.15 -20.39 7.20
CA LEU A 71 0.13 -20.71 6.19
C LEU A 71 0.45 -22.02 5.47
N LEU A 72 1.67 -22.17 4.97
CA LEU A 72 2.11 -23.35 4.22
C LEU A 72 2.08 -24.61 5.09
N GLU A 73 2.48 -24.50 6.37
CA GLU A 73 2.40 -25.59 7.35
C GLU A 73 0.96 -25.89 7.82
N GLY A 74 -0.02 -25.05 7.47
CA GLY A 74 -1.41 -25.20 7.86
C GLY A 74 -1.70 -24.89 9.33
N LYS A 75 -0.76 -24.22 10.03
CA LYS A 75 -0.95 -23.73 11.41
C LYS A 75 -1.99 -22.62 11.47
N ILE A 76 -2.08 -21.82 10.41
CA ILE A 76 -3.16 -20.86 10.17
C ILE A 76 -3.80 -21.13 8.80
N GLN A 77 -5.06 -20.73 8.63
CA GLN A 77 -5.81 -20.96 7.39
C GLN A 77 -5.78 -19.76 6.44
N MET A 78 -5.61 -18.55 6.99
CA MET A 78 -5.46 -17.33 6.22
C MET A 78 -4.65 -16.30 7.00
N ALA A 79 -4.18 -15.26 6.30
CA ALA A 79 -3.55 -14.11 6.92
C ALA A 79 -4.07 -12.80 6.31
N VAL A 80 -3.98 -11.72 7.10
CA VAL A 80 -4.46 -10.40 6.70
C VAL A 80 -3.31 -9.39 6.68
N HIS A 81 -3.12 -8.76 5.52
CA HIS A 81 -2.05 -7.79 5.30
C HIS A 81 -2.58 -6.50 4.67
N SER A 82 -1.78 -5.44 4.68
CA SER A 82 -2.00 -4.31 3.77
C SER A 82 -1.46 -4.69 2.40
N LEU A 83 -2.30 -4.68 1.35
CA LEU A 83 -1.90 -5.23 0.05
C LEU A 83 -0.74 -4.48 -0.62
N LYS A 84 -0.59 -3.19 -0.34
CA LYS A 84 0.55 -2.37 -0.80
C LYS A 84 1.90 -2.80 -0.22
N ASP A 85 1.90 -3.53 0.89
CA ASP A 85 3.11 -3.99 1.57
C ASP A 85 3.46 -5.45 1.16
N MET A 86 2.61 -6.08 0.33
CA MET A 86 2.85 -7.43 -0.18
C MET A 86 3.67 -7.38 -1.49
N PRO A 87 4.55 -8.37 -1.73
CA PRO A 87 5.21 -8.54 -3.02
C PRO A 87 4.21 -8.63 -4.17
N GLU A 88 4.65 -8.37 -5.40
CA GLU A 88 3.81 -8.37 -6.61
C GLU A 88 3.18 -9.74 -6.90
N GLU A 89 3.89 -10.83 -6.59
CA GLU A 89 3.41 -12.20 -6.66
C GLU A 89 3.39 -12.80 -5.24
N PRO A 90 2.35 -13.58 -4.89
CA PRO A 90 2.36 -14.38 -3.66
C PRO A 90 3.53 -15.38 -3.64
N ALA A 91 3.92 -15.85 -2.46
CA ALA A 91 4.87 -16.95 -2.33
C ALA A 91 4.33 -18.24 -2.97
N GLU A 92 5.22 -19.13 -3.40
CA GLU A 92 4.83 -20.41 -3.99
C GLU A 92 3.91 -21.21 -3.06
N GLY A 93 2.80 -21.72 -3.60
CA GLY A 93 1.78 -22.44 -2.83
C GLY A 93 0.77 -21.55 -2.11
N LEU A 94 0.96 -20.23 -2.12
CA LEU A 94 0.02 -19.23 -1.59
C LEU A 94 -0.67 -18.46 -2.71
N THR A 95 -1.78 -17.82 -2.37
CA THR A 95 -2.50 -16.91 -3.26
C THR A 95 -3.25 -15.86 -2.44
N PHE A 96 -3.64 -14.77 -3.10
CA PHE A 96 -4.57 -13.79 -2.53
C PHE A 96 -5.99 -14.07 -3.02
N ALA A 97 -6.96 -13.99 -2.12
CA ALA A 97 -8.37 -13.89 -2.52
C ALA A 97 -8.61 -12.57 -3.28
N LYS A 98 -9.70 -12.52 -4.05
CA LYS A 98 -10.13 -11.30 -4.75
C LYS A 98 -10.27 -10.14 -3.80
N ALA A 99 -9.92 -8.95 -4.27
CA ALA A 99 -9.89 -7.77 -3.43
C ALA A 99 -11.28 -7.43 -2.87
N TRP A 100 -11.33 -7.18 -1.57
CA TRP A 100 -12.50 -6.61 -0.92
C TRP A 100 -12.55 -5.11 -1.11
N LEU A 101 -13.72 -4.51 -0.81
CA LEU A 101 -13.94 -3.07 -0.90
C LEU A 101 -12.78 -2.28 -0.26
N ARG A 102 -12.18 -1.42 -1.09
CA ARG A 102 -11.06 -0.56 -0.75
C ARG A 102 -11.48 0.59 0.17
N GLU A 103 -10.64 0.88 1.16
CA GLU A 103 -10.72 2.09 1.97
C GLU A 103 -10.02 3.26 1.26
N ASP A 104 -10.23 4.50 1.71
CA ASP A 104 -9.60 5.69 1.12
C ASP A 104 -8.09 5.52 0.83
N SER A 105 -7.76 5.51 -0.46
CA SER A 105 -6.41 5.27 -0.98
C SER A 105 -5.51 6.49 -0.93
N ARG A 106 -6.05 7.69 -0.62
CA ARG A 106 -5.28 8.92 -0.62
C ARG A 106 -4.18 8.91 0.44
N ASP A 107 -3.14 9.68 0.18
CA ASP A 107 -2.21 10.08 1.21
C ASP A 107 -2.75 11.31 1.94
N VAL A 108 -2.40 11.42 3.22
CA VAL A 108 -2.80 12.52 4.10
C VAL A 108 -1.58 13.14 4.74
N LEU A 109 -1.65 14.45 4.93
CA LEU A 109 -0.74 15.20 5.75
C LEU A 109 -1.30 15.32 7.17
N ILE A 110 -0.38 15.25 8.12
CA ILE A 110 -0.59 15.62 9.52
C ILE A 110 0.48 16.65 9.81
N LEU A 111 0.07 17.92 9.95
CA LEU A 111 0.93 19.07 10.12
C LEU A 111 0.76 19.65 11.53
N LYS A 112 1.82 20.20 12.12
CA LYS A 112 1.76 20.81 13.46
C LYS A 112 1.04 22.16 13.47
N ASN A 113 1.50 23.05 12.60
CA ASN A 113 1.24 24.49 12.68
C ASN A 113 0.73 25.06 11.34
N ALA A 114 0.21 24.21 10.46
CA ALA A 114 -0.29 24.58 9.13
C ALA A 114 -1.54 23.77 8.79
N ALA A 115 -2.45 24.35 8.00
CA ALA A 115 -3.67 23.67 7.55
C ALA A 115 -3.43 22.84 6.29
N SER A 116 -2.54 23.29 5.41
CA SER A 116 -2.20 22.62 4.16
C SER A 116 -0.71 22.66 3.86
N ILE A 117 -0.28 21.87 2.88
CA ILE A 117 1.08 21.89 2.34
C ILE A 117 1.44 23.27 1.78
N ASP A 118 0.47 24.02 1.26
CA ASP A 118 0.70 25.33 0.65
C ASP A 118 0.95 26.40 1.73
N ASP A 119 0.43 26.20 2.95
CA ASP A 119 0.63 27.09 4.10
C ASP A 119 1.97 26.86 4.82
N LEU A 120 2.71 25.81 4.47
CA LEU A 120 3.98 25.49 5.12
C LEU A 120 5.06 26.55 4.80
N PRO A 121 5.75 27.08 5.82
CA PRO A 121 6.92 27.94 5.62
C PRO A 121 7.96 27.32 4.69
N LYS A 122 8.71 28.17 4.00
CA LYS A 122 9.79 27.71 3.12
C LYS A 122 10.81 26.89 3.90
N GLY A 123 11.19 25.72 3.38
CA GLY A 123 12.16 24.85 4.06
C GLY A 123 11.57 23.95 5.15
N SER A 124 10.23 23.88 5.29
CA SER A 124 9.57 23.02 6.27
C SER A 124 9.98 21.55 6.11
N VAL A 125 10.06 20.84 7.23
CA VAL A 125 10.53 19.46 7.33
C VAL A 125 9.37 18.48 7.37
N ILE A 126 9.25 17.62 6.35
CA ILE A 126 8.20 16.60 6.26
C ILE A 126 8.80 15.20 6.39
N GLY A 127 8.27 14.42 7.33
CA GLY A 127 8.67 13.05 7.60
C GLY A 127 7.97 12.03 6.70
N THR A 128 8.74 11.29 5.89
CA THR A 128 8.27 10.09 5.18
C THR A 128 9.44 9.20 4.76
N GLY A 129 9.36 7.90 5.07
CA GLY A 129 10.29 6.89 4.54
C GLY A 129 10.00 6.43 3.09
N SER A 130 8.94 6.94 2.44
CA SER A 130 8.55 6.53 1.09
C SER A 130 9.15 7.46 0.02
N LYS A 131 9.99 6.90 -0.87
CA LYS A 131 10.53 7.63 -2.04
C LYS A 131 9.42 8.11 -2.99
N ARG A 132 8.37 7.29 -3.21
CA ARG A 132 7.17 7.69 -3.96
C ARG A 132 6.57 9.00 -3.43
N ARG A 133 6.39 9.12 -2.11
CA ARG A 133 5.87 10.35 -1.49
C ARG A 133 6.87 11.49 -1.58
N LYS A 134 8.14 11.23 -1.27
CA LYS A 134 9.22 12.22 -1.30
C LYS A 134 9.25 12.97 -2.62
N TYR A 135 9.35 12.25 -3.74
CA TYR A 135 9.55 12.92 -5.03
C TYR A 135 8.29 13.60 -5.56
N GLN A 136 7.08 13.07 -5.29
CA GLN A 136 5.84 13.77 -5.65
C GLN A 136 5.65 15.07 -4.82
N LEU A 137 6.00 15.05 -3.53
CA LEU A 137 6.00 16.28 -2.72
C LEU A 137 6.98 17.31 -3.26
N LEU A 138 8.19 16.88 -3.63
CA LEU A 138 9.23 17.77 -4.17
C LEU A 138 8.88 18.31 -5.56
N GLN A 139 8.12 17.58 -6.39
CA GLN A 139 7.57 18.14 -7.63
C GLN A 139 6.61 19.31 -7.36
N LYS A 140 5.78 19.22 -6.31
CA LYS A 140 4.82 20.27 -5.94
C LYS A 140 5.46 21.42 -5.16
N ARG A 141 6.35 21.11 -4.22
CA ARG A 141 7.05 22.05 -3.33
C ARG A 141 8.54 21.70 -3.24
N PRO A 142 9.35 22.16 -4.22
CA PRO A 142 10.79 21.84 -4.28
C PRO A 142 11.62 22.33 -3.09
N ASP A 143 11.08 23.26 -2.30
CA ASP A 143 11.75 23.84 -1.14
C ASP A 143 11.61 23.02 0.15
N LEU A 144 10.75 21.99 0.18
CA LEU A 144 10.57 21.16 1.37
C LEU A 144 11.81 20.33 1.67
N ARG A 145 12.12 20.17 2.97
CA ARG A 145 13.09 19.19 3.44
C ARG A 145 12.36 17.88 3.76
N ILE A 146 12.64 16.82 3.00
CA ILE A 146 12.01 15.51 3.23
C ILE A 146 12.96 14.58 3.98
N VAL A 147 12.55 14.12 5.16
CA VAL A 147 13.37 13.29 6.05
C VAL A 147 12.75 11.91 6.22
N GLY A 148 13.60 10.88 6.18
CA GLY A 148 13.18 9.49 6.34
C GLY A 148 12.76 9.22 7.77
N ILE A 149 11.52 8.75 7.95
CA ILE A 149 11.02 8.26 9.25
C ILE A 149 10.54 6.82 9.12
N ARG A 150 10.67 6.05 10.20
CA ARG A 150 10.30 4.63 10.26
C ARG A 150 9.34 4.37 11.41
N GLY A 151 9.01 3.10 11.63
CA GLY A 151 8.07 2.69 12.66
C GLY A 151 6.60 2.79 12.23
N ASN A 152 5.74 2.33 13.14
CA ASN A 152 4.29 2.33 12.95
C ASN A 152 3.70 3.74 13.12
N ILE A 153 2.40 3.89 12.88
CA ILE A 153 1.73 5.20 12.91
C ILE A 153 1.91 5.90 14.28
N ASP A 154 1.81 5.16 15.39
CA ASP A 154 1.96 5.75 16.73
C ASP A 154 3.39 6.24 16.99
N THR A 155 4.41 5.52 16.52
CA THR A 155 5.81 5.98 16.56
C THR A 155 5.98 7.28 15.77
N ARG A 156 5.48 7.34 14.54
CA ARG A 156 5.61 8.52 13.68
C ARG A 156 4.88 9.74 14.23
N LEU A 157 3.73 9.53 14.85
CA LEU A 157 2.98 10.61 15.51
C LEU A 157 3.69 11.12 16.77
N ARG A 158 4.42 10.23 17.47
CA ARG A 158 5.30 10.65 18.57
C ARG A 158 6.52 11.42 18.07
N GLU A 159 7.17 10.97 16.99
CA GLU A 159 8.26 11.72 16.35
C GLU A 159 7.79 13.10 15.87
N LEU A 160 6.55 13.21 15.39
CA LEU A 160 5.95 14.49 15.08
C LEU A 160 5.77 15.32 16.36
N TYR A 161 4.90 14.92 17.28
CA TYR A 161 4.47 15.79 18.39
C TYR A 161 5.42 15.85 19.59
N GLY A 162 6.32 14.88 19.74
CA GLY A 162 7.12 14.68 20.95
C GLY A 162 8.18 15.75 21.23
N GLY A 163 8.44 16.65 20.26
CA GLY A 163 9.42 17.72 20.41
C GLY A 163 10.88 17.24 20.36
N GLU A 164 11.12 15.94 20.26
CA GLU A 164 12.44 15.35 20.04
C GLU A 164 12.88 15.59 18.59
N ALA A 165 14.13 16.01 18.43
CA ALA A 165 14.73 16.06 17.12
C ALA A 165 14.97 14.63 16.62
N ILE A 166 14.64 14.37 15.36
CA ILE A 166 14.99 13.12 14.69
C ILE A 166 16.33 13.30 13.99
N PHE A 167 17.12 12.23 13.94
CA PHE A 167 18.38 12.24 13.22
C PHE A 167 18.13 12.02 11.72
N ASP A 168 18.44 13.01 10.90
CA ASP A 168 18.44 12.91 9.45
C ASP A 168 19.77 12.32 8.99
N GLU A 169 19.76 11.03 8.66
CA GLU A 169 20.94 10.30 8.18
C GLU A 169 21.56 10.95 6.92
N SER A 170 20.75 11.62 6.10
CA SER A 170 21.24 12.17 4.84
C SER A 170 22.06 13.46 5.03
N SER A 171 21.68 14.29 6.00
CA SER A 171 22.40 15.52 6.33
C SER A 171 23.36 15.37 7.51
N GLN A 172 23.24 14.29 8.29
CA GLN A 172 23.90 14.11 9.58
C GLN A 172 23.52 15.19 10.61
N GLU A 173 22.25 15.59 10.63
CA GLU A 173 21.75 16.63 11.53
C GLU A 173 20.52 16.17 12.33
N GLU A 174 20.32 16.76 13.49
CA GLU A 174 19.08 16.68 14.24
C GLU A 174 18.06 17.70 13.70
N VAL A 175 16.84 17.25 13.43
CA VAL A 175 15.76 18.09 12.90
C VAL A 175 14.44 17.89 13.62
N ALA A 176 13.65 18.95 13.74
CA ALA A 176 12.26 18.85 14.18
C ALA A 176 11.35 18.72 12.96
N LEU A 177 10.37 17.82 13.03
CA LEU A 177 9.36 17.65 11.98
C LEU A 177 8.29 18.75 12.05
N ASP A 178 7.91 19.32 10.91
CA ASP A 178 6.75 20.21 10.76
C ASP A 178 5.48 19.42 10.38
N GLY A 179 5.66 18.25 9.77
CA GLY A 179 4.57 17.34 9.43
C GLY A 179 5.03 15.94 9.02
N ILE A 180 4.08 15.04 8.85
CA ILE A 180 4.31 13.69 8.29
C ILE A 180 3.30 13.39 7.19
N VAL A 181 3.66 12.46 6.31
CA VAL A 181 2.75 11.94 5.26
C VAL A 181 2.48 10.46 5.48
N ILE A 182 1.21 10.10 5.63
CA ILE A 182 0.76 8.71 5.85
C ILE A 182 -0.46 8.37 4.97
N ALA A 183 -0.91 7.11 4.99
CA ALA A 183 -2.07 6.69 4.20
C ALA A 183 -3.36 6.99 4.97
N ALA A 184 -4.38 7.53 4.29
CA ALA A 184 -5.70 7.83 4.87
C ALA A 184 -6.33 6.58 5.51
N ALA A 185 -6.32 5.45 4.80
CA ALA A 185 -6.84 4.18 5.30
C ALA A 185 -6.21 3.75 6.63
N GLY A 186 -4.90 3.94 6.81
CA GLY A 186 -4.19 3.54 8.02
C GLY A 186 -4.62 4.34 9.24
N ILE A 187 -4.64 5.67 9.13
CA ILE A 187 -5.02 6.57 10.23
C ILE A 187 -6.50 6.45 10.58
N LYS A 188 -7.36 6.24 9.57
CA LYS A 188 -8.80 6.02 9.75
C LYS A 188 -9.08 4.73 10.52
N ARG A 189 -8.45 3.62 10.12
CA ARG A 189 -8.62 2.31 10.79
C ARG A 189 -8.26 2.38 12.26
N ILE A 190 -7.16 3.06 12.64
CA ILE A 190 -6.78 3.17 14.06
C ILE A 190 -7.58 4.21 14.86
N GLY A 191 -8.62 4.81 14.25
CA GLY A 191 -9.53 5.74 14.92
C GLY A 191 -8.95 7.14 15.14
N ARG A 192 -7.94 7.56 14.35
CA ARG A 192 -7.23 8.83 14.53
C ARG A 192 -7.41 9.79 13.35
N ALA A 193 -8.48 9.63 12.56
CA ALA A 193 -8.74 10.46 11.38
C ALA A 193 -8.84 11.97 11.70
N GLY A 194 -9.19 12.34 12.94
CA GLY A 194 -9.25 13.74 13.38
C GLY A 194 -7.90 14.47 13.43
N GLU A 195 -6.78 13.74 13.29
CA GLU A 195 -5.44 14.35 13.19
C GLU A 195 -5.05 14.75 11.77
N VAL A 196 -5.83 14.33 10.76
CA VAL A 196 -5.55 14.68 9.37
C VAL A 196 -5.79 16.18 9.17
N THR A 197 -4.77 16.89 8.72
CA THR A 197 -4.88 18.32 8.36
C THR A 197 -5.29 18.48 6.90
N GLN A 198 -4.74 17.66 6.01
CA GLN A 198 -5.05 17.71 4.58
C GLN A 198 -5.07 16.32 3.95
N TYR A 199 -6.10 16.07 3.14
CA TYR A 199 -6.11 14.95 2.19
C TYR A 199 -5.48 15.43 0.88
N LEU A 200 -4.43 14.74 0.43
CA LEU A 200 -3.84 14.98 -0.88
C LEU A 200 -4.72 14.34 -1.95
N SER A 201 -5.06 15.09 -3.00
CA SER A 201 -5.81 14.52 -4.12
C SER A 201 -4.97 13.46 -4.83
N VAL A 202 -5.62 12.56 -5.57
CA VAL A 202 -4.90 11.52 -6.34
C VAL A 202 -4.09 12.11 -7.49
N ASP A 203 -4.41 13.33 -7.92
CA ASP A 203 -3.64 14.06 -8.94
C ASP A 203 -2.43 14.80 -8.31
N ASP A 204 -2.53 15.23 -7.04
CA ASP A 204 -1.39 15.79 -6.28
C ASP A 204 -0.40 14.72 -5.81
N MET A 205 -0.89 13.52 -5.51
CA MET A 205 -0.12 12.43 -4.94
C MET A 205 -0.73 11.11 -5.36
N ILE A 206 -0.24 10.53 -6.45
CA ILE A 206 -0.68 9.22 -6.92
C ILE A 206 -0.35 8.19 -5.82
N PRO A 207 -1.35 7.44 -5.32
CA PRO A 207 -1.16 6.41 -4.29
C PRO A 207 -0.16 5.32 -4.66
N ALA A 208 0.33 4.62 -3.63
CA ALA A 208 1.03 3.35 -3.84
C ALA A 208 0.05 2.31 -4.42
N PRO A 209 0.52 1.39 -5.29
CA PRO A 209 -0.30 0.29 -5.79
C PRO A 209 -1.04 -0.42 -4.65
N ALA A 210 -2.35 -0.64 -4.81
CA ALA A 210 -3.24 -1.27 -3.85
C ALA A 210 -3.34 -0.58 -2.47
N GLN A 211 -2.95 0.68 -2.33
CA GLN A 211 -3.11 1.41 -1.07
C GLN A 211 -4.59 1.49 -0.67
N GLY A 212 -4.88 1.14 0.58
CA GLY A 212 -6.26 1.10 1.12
C GLY A 212 -6.92 -0.27 1.04
N THR A 213 -6.42 -1.18 0.20
CA THR A 213 -6.90 -2.57 0.10
C THR A 213 -6.17 -3.50 1.09
N LEU A 214 -6.88 -4.49 1.62
CA LEU A 214 -6.28 -5.58 2.41
C LEU A 214 -6.00 -6.78 1.52
N ALA A 215 -4.86 -7.43 1.73
CA ALA A 215 -4.58 -8.75 1.14
C ALA A 215 -5.12 -9.81 2.10
N LEU A 216 -5.89 -10.75 1.55
CA LEU A 216 -6.35 -11.94 2.27
C LEU A 216 -5.59 -13.13 1.68
N GLU A 217 -4.51 -13.51 2.34
CA GLU A 217 -3.60 -14.54 1.86
C GLU A 217 -4.00 -15.91 2.40
N VAL A 218 -3.98 -16.91 1.53
CA VAL A 218 -4.35 -18.28 1.84
C VAL A 218 -3.49 -19.25 1.05
N ARG A 219 -3.48 -20.53 1.44
CA ARG A 219 -2.95 -21.58 0.58
C ARG A 219 -3.76 -21.69 -0.71
N ALA A 220 -3.07 -21.82 -1.84
CA ALA A 220 -3.67 -21.90 -3.17
C ALA A 220 -4.60 -23.12 -3.35
N ASP A 221 -4.38 -24.19 -2.57
CA ASP A 221 -5.20 -25.40 -2.60
C ASP A 221 -6.41 -25.36 -1.65
N ASN A 222 -6.55 -24.32 -0.83
CA ASN A 222 -7.71 -24.13 0.05
C ASN A 222 -8.89 -23.47 -0.70
N LEU A 223 -9.40 -24.19 -1.70
CA LEU A 223 -10.46 -23.71 -2.59
C LEU A 223 -11.77 -23.37 -1.86
N GLU A 224 -12.07 -24.06 -0.75
CA GLU A 224 -13.26 -23.78 0.05
C GLU A 224 -13.18 -22.40 0.71
N LEU A 225 -12.06 -22.09 1.37
CA LEU A 225 -11.88 -20.78 1.99
C LEU A 225 -11.79 -19.68 0.93
N LEU A 226 -11.07 -19.92 -0.17
CA LEU A 226 -11.04 -18.97 -1.29
C LEU A 226 -12.43 -18.63 -1.81
N THR A 227 -13.29 -19.64 -1.99
CA THR A 227 -14.67 -19.42 -2.45
C THR A 227 -15.46 -18.54 -1.48
N LYS A 228 -15.29 -18.73 -0.16
CA LYS A 228 -15.90 -17.87 0.87
C LYS A 228 -15.36 -16.44 0.81
N LEU A 229 -14.05 -16.27 0.72
CA LEU A 229 -13.43 -14.95 0.66
C LEU A 229 -13.83 -14.18 -0.62
N ASP A 230 -13.83 -14.86 -1.76
CA ASP A 230 -14.17 -14.28 -3.07
C ASP A 230 -15.64 -13.89 -3.18
N ALA A 231 -16.54 -14.58 -2.48
CA ALA A 231 -17.95 -14.21 -2.42
C ALA A 231 -18.20 -12.84 -1.74
N LEU A 232 -17.23 -12.34 -0.97
CA LEU A 232 -17.27 -11.03 -0.31
C LEU A 232 -16.42 -9.97 -1.02
N SER A 233 -15.87 -10.31 -2.18
CA SER A 233 -15.05 -9.39 -2.97
C SER A 233 -15.86 -8.23 -3.57
N ASP A 234 -15.15 -7.16 -3.92
CA ASP A 234 -15.69 -6.05 -4.68
C ASP A 234 -15.04 -6.05 -6.07
N GLU A 235 -15.82 -6.40 -7.11
CA GLU A 235 -15.29 -6.60 -8.46
C GLU A 235 -14.56 -5.37 -9.01
N LYS A 236 -15.05 -4.16 -8.69
CA LYS A 236 -14.43 -2.90 -9.12
C LYS A 236 -13.07 -2.70 -8.47
N THR A 237 -13.00 -2.89 -7.15
CA THR A 237 -11.74 -2.83 -6.42
C THR A 237 -10.76 -3.89 -6.93
N ASP A 238 -11.24 -5.10 -7.19
CA ASP A 238 -10.41 -6.21 -7.68
C ASP A 238 -9.79 -5.89 -9.05
N LEU A 239 -10.59 -5.38 -9.99
CA LEU A 239 -10.09 -4.89 -11.29
C LEU A 239 -9.06 -3.76 -11.14
N CYS A 240 -9.34 -2.78 -10.28
CA CYS A 240 -8.44 -1.65 -10.04
C CYS A 240 -7.10 -2.12 -9.43
N VAL A 241 -7.16 -3.02 -8.46
CA VAL A 241 -5.98 -3.62 -7.82
C VAL A 241 -5.16 -4.43 -8.83
N GLN A 242 -5.82 -5.19 -9.72
CA GLN A 242 -5.14 -5.93 -10.79
C GLN A 242 -4.41 -4.97 -11.74
N ALA A 243 -5.02 -3.85 -12.12
CA ALA A 243 -4.37 -2.82 -12.95
C ALA A 243 -3.12 -2.25 -12.25
N GLU A 244 -3.26 -1.84 -11.00
CA GLU A 244 -2.19 -1.20 -10.23
C GLU A 244 -1.00 -2.14 -9.97
N ARG A 245 -1.28 -3.38 -9.56
CA ARG A 245 -0.25 -4.39 -9.31
C ARG A 245 0.34 -4.91 -10.61
N GLY A 246 -0.46 -4.99 -11.67
CA GLY A 246 0.00 -5.27 -13.02
C GLY A 246 1.01 -4.23 -13.49
N PHE A 247 0.75 -2.94 -13.24
CA PHE A 247 1.72 -1.88 -13.52
C PHE A 247 3.00 -2.02 -12.69
N LEU A 248 2.90 -2.27 -11.39
CA LEU A 248 4.06 -2.49 -10.52
C LEU A 248 4.95 -3.63 -11.05
N LYS A 249 4.34 -4.77 -11.40
CA LYS A 249 5.02 -5.91 -11.99
C LYS A 249 5.65 -5.56 -13.33
N ARG A 250 4.91 -4.89 -14.21
CA ARG A 250 5.35 -4.56 -15.57
C ARG A 250 6.52 -3.59 -15.57
N ILE A 251 6.47 -2.52 -14.76
CA ILE A 251 7.52 -1.50 -14.71
C ILE A 251 8.82 -2.02 -14.06
N GLY A 252 8.77 -3.20 -13.41
CA GLY A 252 9.88 -3.75 -12.65
C GLY A 252 10.16 -2.96 -11.38
N GLY A 253 9.11 -2.33 -10.82
CA GLY A 253 9.21 -1.54 -9.61
C GLY A 253 9.34 -2.41 -8.37
N ASP A 254 9.95 -1.85 -7.33
CA ASP A 254 10.10 -2.47 -6.02
C ASP A 254 9.91 -1.42 -4.90
N CYS A 255 10.12 -1.81 -3.64
CA CYS A 255 9.95 -0.89 -2.52
C CYS A 255 11.04 0.20 -2.42
N HIS A 256 12.11 0.11 -3.22
CA HIS A 256 13.23 1.06 -3.26
C HIS A 256 13.13 2.07 -4.41
N THR A 257 12.20 1.85 -5.34
CA THR A 257 11.92 2.74 -6.47
C THR A 257 10.66 3.58 -6.20
N PRO A 258 10.62 4.85 -6.62
CA PRO A 258 9.40 5.65 -6.54
C PRO A 258 8.40 5.18 -7.59
N VAL A 259 7.51 4.27 -7.19
CA VAL A 259 6.44 3.75 -8.05
C VAL A 259 5.09 4.10 -7.45
N ALA A 260 4.19 4.62 -8.27
CA ALA A 260 2.80 4.88 -7.91
C ALA A 260 1.86 4.30 -8.96
N ALA A 261 0.72 3.77 -8.52
CA ALA A 261 -0.35 3.35 -9.41
C ALA A 261 -1.68 3.46 -8.66
N PHE A 262 -2.65 4.09 -9.30
CA PHE A 262 -4.01 4.20 -8.81
C PHE A 262 -4.99 4.08 -9.95
N CYS A 263 -5.85 3.07 -9.85
CA CYS A 263 -6.92 2.83 -10.77
C CYS A 263 -8.25 3.13 -10.07
N ASP A 264 -9.12 3.87 -10.76
CA ASP A 264 -10.48 4.13 -10.36
C ASP A 264 -11.43 4.12 -11.56
N VAL A 265 -12.73 4.15 -11.25
CA VAL A 265 -13.78 4.35 -12.25
C VAL A 265 -14.17 5.83 -12.20
N ASN A 266 -13.91 6.56 -13.27
CA ASN A 266 -14.17 7.99 -13.33
C ASN A 266 -15.69 8.30 -13.39
N ALA A 267 -16.05 9.58 -13.37
CA ALA A 267 -17.45 10.04 -13.39
C ALA A 267 -18.26 9.55 -14.61
N SER A 268 -17.60 9.16 -15.70
CA SER A 268 -18.24 8.61 -16.90
C SER A 268 -18.43 7.09 -16.87
N GLY A 269 -18.05 6.44 -15.75
CA GLY A 269 -18.16 4.99 -15.58
C GLY A 269 -17.04 4.19 -16.22
N LYS A 270 -15.92 4.84 -16.61
CA LYS A 270 -14.79 4.20 -17.29
C LYS A 270 -13.61 4.03 -16.35
N LEU A 271 -12.87 2.93 -16.49
CA LEU A 271 -11.60 2.71 -15.81
C LEU A 271 -10.56 3.75 -16.24
N GLU A 272 -9.78 4.18 -15.26
CA GLU A 272 -8.75 5.19 -15.40
C GLU A 272 -7.57 4.84 -14.50
N LEU A 273 -6.40 4.62 -15.10
CA LEU A 273 -5.15 4.31 -14.42
C LEU A 273 -4.25 5.54 -14.44
N ARG A 274 -3.92 6.06 -13.26
CA ARG A 274 -2.83 7.01 -13.04
C ARG A 274 -1.61 6.23 -12.58
N ALA A 275 -0.48 6.46 -13.21
CA ALA A 275 0.76 5.76 -12.89
C ALA A 275 1.93 6.76 -12.86
N MET A 276 2.91 6.47 -12.00
CA MET A 276 4.17 7.19 -11.97
C MET A 276 5.31 6.22 -11.67
N TYR A 277 6.46 6.51 -12.26
CA TYR A 277 7.72 5.82 -11.98
C TYR A 277 8.88 6.81 -12.07
N GLY A 278 9.93 6.59 -11.29
CA GLY A 278 11.15 7.38 -11.35
C GLY A 278 12.39 6.59 -10.96
N THR A 279 13.55 7.22 -11.15
CA THR A 279 14.84 6.64 -10.75
C THR A 279 14.98 6.62 -9.24
N GLU A 280 15.87 5.75 -8.74
CA GLU A 280 16.06 5.56 -7.29
C GLU A 280 16.45 6.86 -6.56
N ASP A 281 17.26 7.70 -7.22
CA ASP A 281 17.72 9.00 -6.75
C ASP A 281 16.72 10.13 -7.01
N GLY A 282 15.66 9.86 -7.79
CA GLY A 282 14.63 10.82 -8.20
C GLY A 282 15.10 11.86 -9.20
N SER A 283 16.25 11.67 -9.85
CA SER A 283 16.74 12.54 -10.93
C SER A 283 15.83 12.54 -12.15
N LYS A 284 15.09 11.45 -12.37
CA LYS A 284 14.01 11.37 -13.35
C LYS A 284 12.72 10.88 -12.69
N LEU A 285 11.60 11.45 -13.11
CA LEU A 285 10.27 11.08 -12.65
C LEU A 285 9.29 11.34 -13.80
N ALA A 286 8.51 10.32 -14.16
CA ALA A 286 7.51 10.39 -15.23
C ALA A 286 6.16 9.93 -14.68
N SER A 287 5.08 10.57 -15.13
CA SER A 287 3.73 10.22 -14.73
C SER A 287 2.80 10.24 -15.92
N THR A 288 1.86 9.30 -15.96
CA THR A 288 0.91 9.20 -17.05
C THR A 288 -0.48 8.87 -16.54
N LYS A 289 -1.46 9.12 -17.40
CA LYS A 289 -2.86 8.80 -17.21
C LYS A 289 -3.34 8.05 -18.44
N VAL A 290 -3.96 6.90 -18.21
CA VAL A 290 -4.50 6.01 -19.24
C VAL A 290 -5.95 5.72 -18.90
N SER A 291 -6.82 5.78 -19.88
CA SER A 291 -8.26 5.53 -19.76
C SER A 291 -8.69 4.39 -20.66
N GLU A 292 -9.92 3.90 -20.52
CA GLU A 292 -10.48 2.93 -21.48
C GLU A 292 -10.47 3.42 -22.94
N ALA A 293 -10.46 4.74 -23.18
CA ALA A 293 -10.38 5.28 -24.53
C ALA A 293 -9.02 5.01 -25.20
N ASP A 294 -7.96 4.86 -24.41
CA ASP A 294 -6.61 4.53 -24.89
C ASP A 294 -6.46 3.06 -25.31
N VAL A 295 -7.45 2.21 -24.99
CA VAL A 295 -7.43 0.76 -25.23
C VAL A 295 -8.67 0.28 -25.98
N ALA A 296 -9.11 1.07 -26.96
CA ALA A 296 -10.25 0.74 -27.80
C ALA A 296 -10.08 -0.63 -28.50
N GLY A 297 -11.16 -1.42 -28.55
CA GLY A 297 -11.18 -2.73 -29.21
C GLY A 297 -11.01 -3.94 -28.27
N CYS A 298 -10.69 -3.74 -26.99
CA CYS A 298 -10.75 -4.80 -25.98
C CYS A 298 -12.22 -5.19 -25.68
N VAL A 299 -12.47 -6.49 -25.54
CA VAL A 299 -13.84 -7.04 -25.41
C VAL A 299 -14.19 -7.33 -23.96
N SER A 300 -13.20 -7.59 -23.10
CA SER A 300 -13.38 -7.82 -21.67
C SER A 300 -12.66 -6.80 -20.79
N GLU A 301 -13.15 -6.59 -19.56
CA GLU A 301 -12.51 -5.71 -18.57
C GLU A 301 -11.09 -6.16 -18.21
N LYS A 302 -10.83 -7.48 -18.24
CA LYS A 302 -9.48 -8.02 -18.01
C LYS A 302 -8.51 -7.65 -19.13
N GLU A 303 -8.95 -7.76 -20.38
CA GLU A 303 -8.15 -7.34 -21.54
C GLU A 303 -7.87 -5.83 -21.51
N LYS A 304 -8.90 -5.02 -21.22
CA LYS A 304 -8.75 -3.56 -21.06
C LYS A 304 -7.71 -3.25 -19.99
N THR A 305 -7.84 -3.87 -18.82
CA THR A 305 -6.92 -3.69 -17.68
C THR A 305 -5.48 -4.01 -18.07
N ALA A 306 -5.24 -5.18 -18.68
CA ALA A 306 -3.91 -5.59 -19.12
C ALA A 306 -3.32 -4.61 -20.16
N LYS A 307 -4.14 -4.16 -21.12
CA LYS A 307 -3.70 -3.22 -22.14
C LYS A 307 -3.39 -1.82 -21.56
N MET A 308 -4.19 -1.35 -20.60
CA MET A 308 -3.95 -0.07 -19.94
C MET A 308 -2.61 -0.07 -19.19
N VAL A 309 -2.28 -1.21 -18.55
CA VAL A 309 -0.98 -1.42 -17.89
C VAL A 309 0.18 -1.33 -18.89
N GLU A 310 0.06 -2.00 -20.04
CA GLU A 310 1.08 -1.94 -21.10
C GLU A 310 1.30 -0.51 -21.60
N VAL A 311 0.20 0.20 -21.92
CA VAL A 311 0.25 1.58 -22.42
C VAL A 311 0.85 2.52 -21.37
N ALA A 312 0.48 2.36 -20.10
CA ALA A 312 1.03 3.18 -19.01
C ALA A 312 2.54 2.97 -18.86
N ALA A 313 3.00 1.71 -18.84
CA ALA A 313 4.42 1.39 -18.75
C ALA A 313 5.21 1.88 -19.96
N GLN A 314 4.66 1.75 -21.17
CA GLN A 314 5.28 2.25 -22.39
C GLN A 314 5.45 3.77 -22.36
N LYS A 315 4.38 4.54 -22.08
CA LYS A 315 4.42 6.01 -22.02
C LYS A 315 5.47 6.50 -21.01
N ILE A 316 5.54 5.87 -19.83
CA ILE A 316 6.52 6.20 -18.79
C ILE A 316 7.95 5.90 -19.25
N CYS A 317 8.19 4.73 -19.85
CA CYS A 317 9.54 4.37 -20.31
C CYS A 317 10.03 5.26 -21.46
N GLU A 318 9.14 5.62 -22.39
CA GLU A 318 9.42 6.58 -23.45
C GLU A 318 9.81 7.94 -22.88
N GLU A 319 9.05 8.45 -21.90
CA GLU A 319 9.34 9.73 -21.24
C GLU A 319 10.67 9.72 -20.48
N LEU A 320 11.02 8.61 -19.83
CA LEU A 320 12.29 8.47 -19.11
C LEU A 320 13.50 8.20 -20.02
N GLY A 321 13.26 7.91 -21.31
CA GLY A 321 14.29 7.47 -22.25
C GLY A 321 14.88 6.10 -21.89
N GLU A 322 14.12 5.26 -21.19
CA GLU A 322 14.55 3.92 -20.78
C GLU A 322 13.91 2.87 -21.70
N LEU A 323 14.70 2.27 -22.59
CA LEU A 323 14.27 1.13 -23.42
C LEU A 323 14.22 -0.15 -22.56
N ARG A 324 13.25 -0.26 -21.65
CA ARG A 324 13.07 -1.49 -20.83
C ARG A 324 12.15 -2.54 -21.45
N PHE A 325 11.43 -2.20 -22.54
CA PHE A 325 10.31 -3.03 -23.04
C PHE A 325 10.28 -3.22 -24.56
N SER A 326 11.44 -3.43 -25.20
CA SER A 326 11.49 -3.97 -26.58
C SER A 326 11.29 -5.48 -26.59
#